data_AF-A0AAV6GDS0-F1
#
_entry.id   AF-A0AAV6GDS0-F1
#
_cell.length_a   1.000
_cell.length_b   1.000
_cell.length_c   1.000
_cell.angle_alpha   90.00
_cell.angle_beta   90.00
_cell.angle_gamma   90.00
#
_symmetry.space_group_name_H-M   'P 1'
#
loop_
_entity.id
_entity.type
_entity.pdbx_description
1 polymer ?
#
loop_
_entity_poly.entity_id
_entity_poly.type
_entity_poly.pdbx_seq_one_letter_code
_entity_poly.pdbx_strand_id
1 'polypeptide(L)'
;MDAKEGCFVAPHELSKVPKVHETLMNHQDGFQWICKDRSCRGMASVRKGTIFRRSRRSLQNHLEFIYRFSQGLIMRQVDLMDDGVAASSRTLTRMAATLRKVCVRAVNKLKRCGKMRVGGRRFVMLDESNFSHKRKVK
;
A
#
# COMPACT_ATOMS: atom_id res chain seq x y z
N MET A 1 -12.69 -10.42 -12.29
CA MET A 1 -11.65 -9.56 -12.89
C MET A 1 -10.40 -10.40 -12.96
N ASP A 2 -10.33 -11.20 -14.01
CA ASP A 2 -9.22 -12.10 -14.28
C ASP A 2 -8.03 -11.25 -14.73
N ALA A 3 -7.01 -11.19 -13.87
CA ALA A 3 -5.77 -10.51 -14.18
C ALA A 3 -5.01 -11.35 -15.21
N LYS A 4 -5.17 -11.04 -16.50
CA LYS A 4 -4.26 -11.51 -17.54
C LYS A 4 -2.84 -11.04 -17.19
N GLU A 5 -1.85 -11.93 -17.34
CA GLU A 5 -0.45 -11.65 -17.01
C GLU A 5 0.06 -10.41 -17.77
N GLY A 6 0.42 -9.36 -17.02
CA GLY A 6 0.99 -8.12 -17.56
C GLY A 6 2.37 -7.86 -16.97
N CYS A 7 3.17 -7.04 -17.64
CA CYS A 7 4.48 -6.61 -17.11
C CYS A 7 4.41 -5.18 -16.56
N PHE A 8 5.22 -4.94 -15.53
CA PHE A 8 5.53 -3.59 -15.06
C PHE A 8 6.64 -3.03 -15.94
N VAL A 9 6.45 -1.80 -16.43
CA VAL A 9 7.48 -1.09 -17.20
C VAL A 9 7.91 0.13 -16.39
N ALA A 10 9.23 0.24 -16.17
CA ALA A 10 9.83 1.35 -15.47
C ALA A 10 9.89 2.60 -16.36
N PRO A 11 9.91 3.82 -15.78
CA PRO A 11 9.85 5.07 -16.55
C PRO A 11 10.95 5.22 -17.61
N HIS A 12 12.15 4.71 -17.34
CA HIS A 12 13.28 4.74 -18.27
C HIS A 12 13.05 3.89 -19.54
N GLU A 13 12.16 2.90 -19.50
CA GLU A 13 11.88 2.00 -20.62
C GLU A 13 10.69 2.45 -21.49
N LEU A 14 9.99 3.52 -21.09
CA LEU A 14 8.83 4.07 -21.81
C LEU A 14 9.20 4.85 -23.08
N SER A 15 10.49 5.11 -23.32
CA SER A 15 10.99 5.80 -24.52
C SER A 15 10.74 5.03 -25.83
N LYS A 16 10.31 3.76 -25.75
CA LYS A 16 10.05 2.88 -26.91
C LYS A 16 8.57 2.62 -27.21
N VAL A 17 7.64 3.22 -26.47
CA VAL A 17 6.19 2.94 -26.60
C VAL A 17 5.47 4.13 -27.24
N PRO A 18 4.62 3.93 -28.28
CA PRO A 18 3.99 5.03 -28.99
C PRO A 18 3.07 5.86 -28.07
N LYS A 19 3.18 7.20 -28.19
CA LYS A 19 2.38 8.18 -27.45
C LYS A 19 0.90 8.06 -27.84
N VAL A 20 0.05 7.51 -26.97
CA VAL A 20 -1.41 7.55 -27.16
C VAL A 20 -2.13 7.85 -25.85
N HIS A 21 -2.97 8.88 -25.92
CA HIS A 21 -4.00 9.33 -24.96
C HIS A 21 -3.56 9.60 -23.51
N GLU A 22 -3.24 10.87 -23.28
CA GLU A 22 -3.00 11.53 -22.00
C GLU A 22 -4.27 11.53 -21.12
N THR A 23 -4.59 10.38 -20.54
CA THR A 23 -5.79 10.23 -19.70
C THR A 23 -5.41 10.49 -18.25
N LEU A 24 -5.45 11.76 -17.81
CA LEU A 24 -5.36 12.21 -16.40
C LEU A 24 -4.51 11.29 -15.50
N MET A 25 -3.27 11.05 -15.93
CA MET A 25 -2.32 10.23 -15.19
C MET A 25 -1.76 11.12 -14.09
N ASN A 26 -1.78 10.67 -12.85
CA ASN A 26 -1.01 11.33 -11.81
C ASN A 26 0.46 11.02 -12.11
N HIS A 27 1.10 11.90 -12.91
CA HIS A 27 2.41 11.71 -13.57
C HIS A 27 3.60 11.60 -12.61
N GLN A 28 3.39 11.63 -11.30
CA GLN A 28 4.47 11.71 -10.32
C GLN A 28 5.49 10.56 -10.38
N ASP A 29 5.12 9.37 -10.87
CA ASP A 29 6.08 8.25 -10.92
C ASP A 29 6.38 7.68 -12.30
N GLY A 30 5.57 7.98 -13.31
CA GLY A 30 5.70 7.36 -14.64
C GLY A 30 5.46 5.85 -14.73
N PHE A 31 5.22 5.10 -13.65
CA PHE A 31 5.01 3.64 -13.72
C PHE A 31 3.68 3.25 -14.38
N GLN A 32 3.76 2.35 -15.36
CA GLN A 32 2.62 1.82 -16.10
C GLN A 32 2.57 0.28 -16.04
N TRP A 33 1.36 -0.24 -15.94
CA TRP A 33 1.03 -1.63 -16.20
C TRP A 33 0.66 -1.77 -17.67
N ILE A 34 1.29 -2.74 -18.34
CA ILE A 34 1.03 -3.05 -19.74
C ILE A 34 0.61 -4.52 -19.84
N CYS A 35 -0.55 -4.73 -20.45
CA CYS A 35 -1.03 -6.07 -20.81
C CYS A 35 -0.12 -6.65 -21.90
N LYS A 36 0.41 -7.87 -21.69
CA LYS A 36 1.31 -8.52 -22.66
C LYS A 36 0.59 -9.11 -23.87
N ASP A 37 -0.71 -9.32 -23.75
CA ASP A 37 -1.53 -9.92 -24.79
C ASP A 37 -1.70 -8.93 -25.95
N ARG A 38 -1.30 -9.35 -27.16
CA ARG A 38 -1.34 -8.51 -28.37
C ARG A 38 -2.76 -8.04 -28.73
N SER A 39 -3.78 -8.79 -28.31
CA SER A 39 -5.20 -8.42 -28.48
C SER A 39 -5.67 -7.36 -27.49
N CYS A 40 -5.01 -7.30 -26.33
CA CYS A 40 -5.28 -6.42 -25.20
C CYS A 40 -4.13 -5.42 -25.13
N ARG A 41 -4.08 -4.41 -26.00
CA ARG A 41 -3.08 -3.32 -25.88
C ARG A 41 -3.42 -2.36 -24.72
N GLY A 42 -3.95 -2.90 -23.63
CA GLY A 42 -4.38 -2.16 -22.46
C GLY A 42 -3.19 -1.62 -21.68
N MET A 43 -3.17 -0.31 -21.48
CA MET A 43 -2.22 0.39 -20.63
C MET A 43 -2.98 1.06 -19.49
N ALA A 44 -2.46 0.94 -18.28
CA ALA A 44 -3.01 1.60 -17.11
C ALA A 44 -1.91 2.03 -16.15
N SER A 45 -2.10 3.13 -15.42
CA SER A 45 -1.23 3.41 -14.27
C SER A 45 -1.30 2.26 -13.27
N VAL A 46 -0.15 1.91 -12.69
CA VAL A 46 -0.05 0.95 -11.56
C VAL A 46 -0.90 1.40 -10.36
N ARG A 47 -1.22 2.70 -10.28
CA ARG A 47 -2.07 3.26 -9.22
C ARG A 47 -3.57 3.09 -9.49
N LYS A 48 -3.98 2.71 -10.70
CA LYS A 48 -5.40 2.61 -11.07
C LYS A 48 -6.06 1.49 -10.25
N GLY A 49 -7.14 1.84 -9.56
CA GLY A 49 -7.90 0.89 -8.72
C GLY A 49 -7.23 0.50 -7.40
N THR A 50 -6.07 1.08 -7.06
CA THR A 50 -5.35 0.76 -5.82
C THR A 50 -5.47 1.89 -4.78
N ILE A 51 -4.91 1.66 -3.59
CA ILE A 51 -4.86 2.66 -2.51
C ILE A 51 -3.99 3.89 -2.85
N PHE A 52 -3.19 3.82 -3.93
CA PHE A 52 -2.27 4.88 -4.34
C PHE A 52 -2.88 5.89 -5.33
N ARG A 53 -4.09 5.61 -5.87
CA ARG A 53 -4.72 6.37 -6.97
C ARG A 53 -4.80 7.88 -6.75
N ARG A 54 -5.19 8.32 -5.54
CA ARG A 54 -5.42 9.73 -5.20
C ARG A 54 -4.32 10.33 -4.31
N SER A 55 -3.22 9.60 -4.13
CA SER A 55 -2.12 10.10 -3.30
C SER A 55 -1.22 11.03 -4.11
N ARG A 56 -0.80 12.14 -3.49
CA ARG A 56 0.22 13.06 -4.03
C ARG A 56 1.66 12.66 -3.65
N ARG A 57 1.82 11.49 -3.04
CA ARG A 57 3.13 10.90 -2.72
C ARG A 57 3.48 9.91 -3.80
N SER A 58 4.77 9.81 -4.11
CA SER A 58 5.29 8.87 -5.10
C SER A 58 5.02 7.41 -4.70
N LEU A 59 5.01 6.50 -5.68
CA LEU A 59 4.78 5.08 -5.44
C LEU A 59 5.96 4.52 -4.64
N GLN A 60 7.18 4.99 -4.91
CA GLN A 60 8.38 4.67 -4.13
C GLN A 60 8.18 4.98 -2.65
N ASN A 61 7.74 6.21 -2.31
CA ASN A 61 7.50 6.58 -0.91
C ASN A 61 6.42 5.72 -0.25
N HIS A 62 5.39 5.30 -1.01
CA HIS A 62 4.40 4.35 -0.49
C HIS A 62 4.99 2.98 -0.21
N LEU A 63 5.81 2.45 -1.12
CA LEU A 63 6.44 1.14 -0.96
C LEU A 63 7.44 1.14 0.19
N GLU A 64 8.25 2.19 0.31
CA GLU A 64 9.17 2.37 1.42
C GLU A 64 8.41 2.46 2.76
N PHE A 65 7.34 3.25 2.80
CA PHE A 65 6.49 3.31 3.99
C PHE A 65 5.90 1.94 4.34
N ILE A 66 5.42 1.16 3.37
CA ILE A 66 4.88 -0.19 3.61
C ILE A 66 5.95 -1.13 4.16
N TYR A 67 7.15 -1.09 3.60
CA TYR A 67 8.29 -1.87 4.06
C TYR A 67 8.62 -1.56 5.53
N ARG A 68 8.82 -0.28 5.86
CA ARG A 68 9.08 0.17 7.23
C ARG A 68 7.92 -0.15 8.18
N PHE A 69 6.67 0.05 7.73
CA PHE A 69 5.47 -0.28 8.48
C PHE A 69 5.38 -1.78 8.82
N SER A 70 5.79 -2.66 7.90
CA SER A 70 5.77 -4.11 8.12
C SER A 70 6.82 -4.63 9.08
N GLN A 71 7.92 -3.88 9.29
CA GLN A 71 8.99 -4.29 10.19
C GLN A 71 8.61 -4.22 11.66
N GLY A 72 7.46 -3.62 12.02
CA GLY A 72 6.99 -3.54 13.41
C GLY A 72 7.88 -2.72 14.33
N LEU A 73 8.97 -2.14 13.81
CA LEU A 73 9.81 -1.20 14.52
C LEU A 73 8.93 -0.08 15.06
N ILE A 74 9.22 0.39 16.27
CA ILE A 74 8.64 1.62 16.82
C ILE A 74 8.99 2.71 15.81
N MET A 75 8.10 2.93 14.85
CA MET A 75 8.32 3.86 13.75
C MET A 75 8.38 5.24 14.40
N ARG A 76 9.59 5.72 14.66
CA ARG A 76 9.80 7.12 14.95
C ARG A 76 9.33 7.84 13.70
N GLN A 77 8.20 8.54 13.84
CA GLN A 77 7.66 9.35 12.75
C GLN A 77 8.71 10.35 12.26
N VAL A 78 9.66 10.73 13.13
CA VAL A 78 10.83 11.55 12.84
C VAL A 78 11.68 10.93 11.73
N ASP A 79 12.08 9.67 11.85
CA ASP A 79 12.99 9.03 10.89
C ASP A 79 12.35 8.92 9.49
N LEU A 80 11.04 8.66 9.43
CA LEU A 80 10.29 8.65 8.15
C LEU A 80 10.11 10.06 7.55
N MET A 81 10.19 11.11 8.37
CA MET A 81 10.20 12.48 7.88
C MET A 81 11.59 12.87 7.38
N ASP A 82 12.63 12.47 8.11
CA ASP A 82 14.04 12.71 7.74
C ASP A 82 14.41 11.97 6.44
N ASP A 83 13.96 10.73 6.27
CA ASP A 83 14.11 9.93 5.05
C ASP A 83 13.27 10.47 3.85
N GLY A 84 12.48 11.54 4.06
CA GLY A 84 11.68 12.16 2.99
C GLY A 84 10.44 11.36 2.56
N VAL A 85 10.13 10.25 3.23
CA VAL A 85 8.95 9.41 2.96
C VAL A 85 7.67 10.24 3.03
N ALA A 86 7.57 11.10 4.06
CA ALA A 86 6.50 12.07 4.19
C ALA A 86 6.96 13.36 4.85
N ALA A 87 6.47 14.50 4.36
CA ALA A 87 6.80 15.81 4.92
C ALA A 87 6.13 16.12 6.28
N SER A 88 5.31 15.21 6.83
CA SER A 88 4.65 15.44 8.11
C SER A 88 4.12 14.15 8.75
N SER A 89 4.10 14.14 10.09
CA SER A 89 3.43 13.15 10.93
C SER A 89 1.96 12.94 10.57
N ARG A 90 1.25 14.01 10.19
CA ARG A 90 -0.14 13.93 9.70
C ARG A 90 -0.27 13.07 8.45
N THR A 91 0.70 13.17 7.53
CA THR A 91 0.72 12.37 6.31
C THR A 91 1.00 10.90 6.64
N LEU A 92 1.99 10.62 7.49
CA LEU A 92 2.31 9.27 7.97
C LEU A 92 1.10 8.61 8.66
N THR A 93 0.40 9.37 9.50
CA THR A 93 -0.82 8.89 10.18
C THR A 93 -1.91 8.50 9.19
N ARG A 94 -2.10 9.29 8.12
CA ARG A 94 -3.06 8.97 7.04
C ARG A 94 -2.64 7.74 6.25
N MET A 95 -1.34 7.58 5.97
CA MET A 95 -0.81 6.40 5.29
C MET A 95 -1.01 5.15 6.15
N ALA A 96 -0.65 5.19 7.43
CA ALA A 96 -0.89 4.13 8.40
C ALA A 96 -2.38 3.76 8.50
N ALA A 97 -3.27 4.76 8.61
CA ALA A 97 -4.71 4.53 8.66
C ALA A 97 -5.25 3.85 7.39
N THR A 98 -4.69 4.18 6.23
CA THR A 98 -5.05 3.55 4.95
C THR A 98 -4.59 2.10 4.92
N LEU A 99 -3.36 1.80 5.32
CA LEU A 99 -2.86 0.42 5.40
C LEU A 99 -3.66 -0.42 6.40
N ARG A 100 -3.97 0.11 7.59
CA ARG A 100 -4.82 -0.59 8.56
C ARG A 100 -6.17 -0.98 7.98
N LYS A 101 -6.82 -0.11 7.19
CA LYS A 101 -8.07 -0.45 6.49
C LYS A 101 -7.90 -1.61 5.51
N VAL A 102 -6.77 -1.68 4.81
CA VAL A 102 -6.44 -2.81 3.92
C VAL A 102 -6.26 -4.09 4.72
N CYS A 103 -5.47 -4.05 5.81
CA CYS A 103 -5.26 -5.19 6.69
C CYS A 103 -6.59 -5.71 7.28
N VAL A 104 -7.45 -4.81 7.76
CA VAL A 104 -8.78 -5.16 8.28
C VAL A 104 -9.63 -5.83 7.21
N ARG A 105 -9.65 -5.31 5.98
CA ARG A 105 -10.38 -5.94 4.86
C ARG A 105 -9.83 -7.33 4.53
N ALA A 106 -8.51 -7.50 4.52
CA ALA A 106 -7.86 -8.79 4.28
C ALA A 106 -8.22 -9.80 5.38
N VAL A 107 -8.11 -9.40 6.64
CA VAL A 107 -8.55 -10.19 7.81
C VAL A 107 -10.02 -10.58 7.70
N ASN A 108 -10.90 -9.64 7.36
CA ASN A 108 -12.34 -9.93 7.20
C ASN A 108 -12.61 -10.88 6.02
N LYS A 109 -11.82 -10.81 4.95
CA LYS A 109 -11.89 -11.79 3.85
C LYS A 109 -11.48 -13.18 4.34
N LEU A 110 -10.39 -13.29 5.09
CA LEU A 110 -9.94 -14.56 5.68
C LEU A 110 -10.97 -15.17 6.61
N LYS A 111 -11.63 -14.34 7.43
CA LYS A 111 -12.74 -14.76 8.30
C LYS A 111 -13.91 -15.33 7.50
N ARG A 112 -14.36 -14.62 6.45
CA ARG A 112 -15.48 -15.07 5.59
C ARG A 112 -15.18 -16.36 4.84
N CYS A 113 -13.93 -16.57 4.42
CA CYS A 113 -13.53 -17.80 3.73
C CYS A 113 -13.24 -18.98 4.70
N GLY A 114 -13.49 -18.83 6.01
CA GLY A 114 -13.22 -19.87 7.01
C GLY A 114 -11.74 -20.15 7.28
N LYS A 115 -10.82 -19.46 6.61
CA LYS A 115 -9.36 -19.66 6.73
C LYS A 115 -8.77 -19.04 8.00
N MET A 116 -9.51 -18.20 8.70
CA MET A 116 -9.09 -17.62 9.96
C MET A 116 -10.28 -17.49 10.92
N ARG A 117 -10.17 -18.11 12.09
CA ARG A 117 -11.16 -18.00 13.16
C ARG A 117 -10.53 -17.22 14.31
N VAL A 118 -11.10 -16.07 14.64
CA VAL A 118 -10.68 -15.25 15.78
C VAL A 118 -11.67 -15.53 16.91
N GLY A 119 -11.19 -16.08 18.02
CA GLY A 119 -12.03 -16.53 19.13
C GLY A 119 -12.73 -17.87 18.88
N GLY A 120 -13.73 -18.20 19.71
CA GLY A 120 -14.46 -19.47 19.63
C GLY A 120 -13.75 -20.67 20.25
N ARG A 121 -12.70 -20.41 21.04
CA ARG A 121 -12.08 -21.38 21.96
C ARG A 121 -12.43 -20.97 23.39
N ARG A 122 -12.52 -21.95 24.30
CA ARG A 122 -12.87 -21.75 25.71
C ARG A 122 -11.90 -20.81 26.43
N PHE A 123 -10.67 -20.72 25.95
CA PHE A 123 -9.63 -19.81 26.41
C PHE A 123 -9.03 -19.05 25.21
N VAL A 124 -8.72 -17.77 25.42
CA VAL A 124 -8.04 -16.91 24.44
C VAL A 124 -6.74 -16.45 25.10
N MET A 125 -5.60 -16.75 24.47
CA MET A 125 -4.33 -16.15 24.88
C MET A 125 -4.25 -14.76 24.25
N LEU A 126 -4.24 -13.74 25.11
CA LEU A 126 -3.90 -12.39 24.70
C LEU A 126 -2.41 -12.20 24.96
N ASP A 127 -1.70 -11.78 23.94
CA ASP A 127 -0.32 -11.35 24.10
C ASP A 127 -0.31 -9.91 24.66
N GLU A 128 -0.05 -9.81 25.96
CA GLU A 128 0.02 -8.54 26.69
C GLU A 128 1.27 -7.72 26.38
N SER A 129 2.29 -8.30 25.73
CA SER A 129 3.52 -7.57 25.38
C SER A 129 3.27 -6.35 24.48
N ASN A 130 2.15 -6.37 23.73
CA ASN A 130 1.70 -5.28 22.87
C ASN A 130 0.80 -4.25 23.58
N PHE A 131 0.39 -4.50 24.83
CA PHE A 131 -0.45 -3.62 25.64
C PHE A 131 0.39 -2.79 26.63
N SER A 132 1.59 -2.36 26.23
CA SER A 132 2.38 -1.42 27.03
C SER A 132 1.53 -0.19 27.39
N HIS A 133 1.25 -0.08 28.69
CA HIS A 133 0.29 0.84 29.25
C HIS A 133 0.66 2.28 28.84
N LYS A 134 -0.30 3.01 28.25
CA LYS A 134 -0.27 4.48 28.36
C LYS A 134 -0.10 4.78 29.84
N ARG A 135 0.98 5.46 30.24
CA ARG A 135 1.12 5.91 31.63
C ARG A 135 -0.16 6.66 31.99
N LYS A 136 -0.86 6.20 33.02
CA LYS A 136 -1.80 7.06 33.72
C LYS A 136 -0.94 8.17 34.31
N VAL A 137 -1.03 9.37 33.74
CA VAL A 137 -0.38 10.55 34.29
C VAL A 137 -0.90 10.70 35.72
N LYS A 138 0.01 10.71 36.69
CA LYS A 138 -0.29 11.10 38.07
C LYS A 138 -0.12 12.60 38.18
#